data_AF-A0A9D6SDF8-F1
#
_entry.id   AF-A0A9D6SDF8-F1
#
_cell.length_a   1.000
_cell.length_b   1.000
_cell.length_c   1.000
_cell.angle_alpha   90.00
_cell.angle_beta   90.00
_cell.angle_gamma   90.00
#
_symmetry.space_group_name_H-M   'P 1'
#
loop_
_entity.id
_entity.type
_entity.pdbx_description
1 polymer ?
#
loop_
_entity_poly.entity_id
_entity_poly.type
_entity_poly.pdbx_seq_one_letter_code
_entity_poly.pdbx_strand_id
1 'polypeptide(L)'
;MTGNGTPPRLRNPLARITVFLGLLVLYQLGFALVVALLFYGVEAAPPGGPPPEPPPFHPFAGGRDTVLVVLSIAGTIALPLLAWRLVDRRPFSHLGLIRTRGEAGKLLFGTAAGGGLALLVFLIGTALRFGGIEAGEGAAGRPAIGILTIETLVLLAAAASEEVVFRGYLLSNFLQAGGPPYAVAFSAVLFAALHVLNPHFFTGLAPLNILLIGGVLALARLPAGGLAL
;
A
#
# COMPACT_ATOMS: atom_id res chain seq x y z
N MET A 1 17.97 18.56 15.37
CA MET A 1 18.75 18.01 16.49
C MET A 1 19.70 16.95 15.97
N THR A 2 20.98 17.29 15.90
CA THR A 2 22.07 16.51 15.32
C THR A 2 22.54 15.47 16.33
N GLY A 3 22.03 14.25 16.24
CA GLY A 3 22.63 13.11 16.92
C GLY A 3 23.93 12.72 16.22
N ASN A 4 24.97 12.42 17.01
CA ASN A 4 26.30 11.93 16.61
C ASN A 4 26.27 10.55 15.92
N GLY A 5 25.39 10.36 14.92
CA GLY A 5 25.28 9.14 14.13
C GLY A 5 26.09 9.23 12.85
N THR A 6 26.57 8.09 12.36
CA THR A 6 27.20 7.98 11.04
C THR A 6 26.26 8.55 9.96
N PRO A 7 26.73 9.45 9.07
CA PRO A 7 25.86 10.03 8.04
C PRO A 7 25.30 8.95 7.11
N PRO A 8 24.14 9.20 6.46
CA PRO A 8 23.58 8.31 5.44
C PRO A 8 24.64 7.94 4.38
N ARG A 9 24.58 6.70 3.88
CA ARG A 9 25.43 6.26 2.76
C ARG A 9 25.20 7.13 1.52
N LEU A 10 23.94 7.47 1.26
CA LEU A 10 23.53 8.40 0.22
C LEU A 10 23.07 9.71 0.88
N ARG A 11 23.87 10.77 0.74
CA ARG A 11 23.58 12.08 1.36
C ARG A 11 22.36 12.76 0.75
N ASN A 12 22.18 12.65 -0.57
CA ASN A 12 21.06 13.25 -1.27
C ASN A 12 19.75 12.47 -0.99
N PRO A 13 18.70 13.08 -0.40
CA PRO A 13 17.42 12.42 -0.18
C PRO A 13 16.74 11.94 -1.46
N LEU A 14 16.85 12.68 -2.57
CA LEU A 14 16.27 12.28 -3.85
C LEU A 14 16.98 11.04 -4.39
N ALA A 15 18.31 10.93 -4.25
CA ALA A 15 19.04 9.72 -4.63
C ALA A 15 18.59 8.50 -3.82
N ARG A 16 18.30 8.67 -2.52
CA ARG A 16 17.73 7.61 -1.67
C ARG A 16 16.35 7.16 -2.18
N ILE A 17 15.49 8.12 -2.50
CA ILE A 17 14.16 7.85 -3.09
C ILE A 17 14.29 7.10 -4.41
N THR A 18 15.13 7.57 -5.33
CA THR A 18 15.33 6.94 -6.65
C THR A 18 15.81 5.50 -6.53
N VAL A 19 16.84 5.25 -5.71
CA VAL A 19 17.34 3.89 -5.48
C VAL A 19 16.28 3.01 -4.84
N PHE A 20 15.58 3.52 -3.84
CA PHE A 20 14.50 2.78 -3.18
C PHE A 20 13.37 2.41 -4.15
N LEU A 21 12.92 3.35 -4.99
CA LEU A 21 11.88 3.09 -5.98
C LEU A 21 12.34 2.09 -7.03
N GLY A 22 13.58 2.16 -7.47
CA GLY A 22 14.17 1.15 -8.35
C GLY A 22 14.12 -0.25 -7.71
N LEU A 23 14.53 -0.38 -6.45
CA LEU A 23 14.47 -1.65 -5.72
C LEU A 23 13.04 -2.14 -5.50
N LEU A 24 12.11 -1.24 -5.19
CA LEU A 24 10.70 -1.57 -5.00
C LEU A 24 10.09 -2.08 -6.31
N VAL A 25 10.32 -1.40 -7.44
CA VAL A 25 9.83 -1.83 -8.76
C VAL A 25 10.44 -3.18 -9.14
N LEU A 26 11.76 -3.34 -8.98
CA LEU A 26 12.42 -4.62 -9.27
C LEU A 26 11.87 -5.77 -8.41
N TYR A 27 11.61 -5.51 -7.13
CA TYR A 27 10.99 -6.49 -6.24
C TYR A 27 9.57 -6.85 -6.70
N GLN A 28 8.73 -5.85 -7.01
CA GLN A 28 7.36 -6.10 -7.47
C GLN A 28 7.31 -6.84 -8.81
N LEU A 29 8.17 -6.48 -9.76
CA LEU A 29 8.28 -7.17 -11.05
C LEU A 29 8.82 -8.59 -10.90
N GLY A 30 9.85 -8.78 -10.07
CA GLY A 30 10.39 -10.11 -9.78
C GLY A 30 9.38 -11.01 -9.07
N PHE A 31 8.64 -10.46 -8.09
CA PHE A 31 7.56 -11.17 -7.42
C PHE A 31 6.43 -11.54 -8.40
N ALA A 32 5.99 -10.59 -9.23
CA ALA A 32 4.97 -10.84 -10.25
C ALA A 32 5.43 -11.92 -11.26
N LEU A 33 6.70 -11.93 -11.65
CA LEU A 33 7.27 -12.97 -12.51
C LEU A 33 7.26 -14.34 -11.81
N VAL A 34 7.65 -14.42 -10.54
CA VAL A 34 7.59 -15.68 -9.76
C VAL A 34 6.15 -16.19 -9.68
N VAL A 35 5.19 -15.32 -9.38
CA VAL A 35 3.76 -15.66 -9.38
C VAL A 35 3.36 -16.17 -10.77
N ALA A 36 3.66 -15.45 -11.84
CA ALA A 36 3.34 -15.88 -13.19
C ALA A 36 3.94 -17.25 -13.53
N LEU A 37 5.20 -17.52 -13.18
CA LEU A 37 5.82 -18.82 -13.39
C LEU A 37 5.19 -19.95 -12.55
N LEU A 38 4.74 -19.66 -11.33
CA LEU A 38 4.07 -20.67 -10.49
C LEU A 38 2.65 -21.01 -10.97
N PHE A 39 1.96 -20.08 -11.61
CA PHE A 39 0.61 -20.27 -12.13
C PHE A 39 0.59 -20.76 -13.59
N TYR A 40 1.50 -20.26 -14.43
CA TYR A 40 1.53 -20.55 -15.87
C TYR A 40 2.72 -21.41 -16.31
N GLY A 41 3.77 -21.51 -15.50
CA GLY A 41 5.00 -22.24 -15.86
C GLY A 41 4.93 -23.76 -15.66
N VAL A 42 3.83 -24.27 -15.07
CA VAL A 42 3.62 -25.71 -14.84
C VAL A 42 2.65 -26.32 -15.87
N GLU A 43 1.78 -25.51 -16.48
CA GLU A 43 0.83 -25.97 -17.49
C GLU A 43 1.32 -25.58 -18.88
N ALA A 44 1.96 -26.52 -19.59
CA ALA A 44 2.17 -26.34 -21.01
C ALA A 44 0.80 -26.24 -21.69
N ALA A 45 0.56 -25.15 -22.42
CA ALA A 45 -0.67 -25.02 -23.21
C ALA A 45 -0.80 -26.27 -24.11
N PRO A 46 -1.99 -26.92 -24.15
CA PRO A 46 -2.19 -28.05 -25.04
C PRO A 46 -1.86 -27.64 -26.48
N PRO A 47 -1.20 -28.49 -27.28
CA PRO A 47 -0.83 -28.13 -28.65
C PRO A 47 -2.05 -27.67 -29.44
N GLY A 48 -2.06 -26.41 -29.87
CA GLY A 48 -3.13 -25.82 -30.69
C GLY A 48 -4.32 -25.22 -29.94
N GLY A 49 -4.32 -25.21 -28.59
CA GLY A 49 -5.34 -24.53 -27.79
C GLY A 49 -4.94 -23.09 -27.42
N PRO A 50 -5.91 -22.19 -27.15
CA PRO A 50 -5.59 -20.95 -26.46
C PRO A 50 -4.95 -21.28 -25.10
N PRO A 51 -4.04 -20.44 -24.59
CA PRO A 51 -3.52 -20.61 -23.24
C PRO A 51 -4.69 -20.67 -22.24
N PRO A 52 -4.62 -21.55 -21.23
CA PRO A 52 -5.66 -21.61 -20.21
C PRO A 52 -5.82 -20.23 -19.58
N GLU A 53 -7.06 -19.77 -19.42
CA GLU A 53 -7.29 -18.57 -18.64
C GLU A 53 -6.80 -18.82 -17.22
N PRO A 54 -6.09 -17.85 -16.60
CA PRO A 54 -5.69 -18.00 -15.22
C PRO A 54 -6.91 -18.29 -14.35
N PRO A 55 -6.80 -19.21 -13.39
CA PRO A 55 -7.83 -19.32 -12.38
C PRO A 55 -7.99 -17.95 -11.70
N PRO A 56 -9.22 -17.51 -11.41
CA PRO A 56 -9.44 -16.25 -10.70
C PRO A 56 -8.60 -16.24 -9.42
N PHE A 57 -7.78 -15.20 -9.26
CA PHE A 57 -6.98 -15.04 -8.05
C PHE A 57 -7.93 -14.77 -6.89
N HIS A 58 -8.12 -15.78 -6.06
CA HIS A 58 -8.84 -15.67 -4.80
C HIS A 58 -7.81 -15.64 -3.68
N PRO A 59 -7.54 -14.45 -3.09
CA PRO A 59 -6.65 -14.36 -1.95
C PRO A 59 -7.06 -15.43 -0.92
N PHE A 60 -6.11 -16.26 -0.49
CA PHE A 60 -6.32 -17.24 0.59
C PHE A 60 -7.32 -18.37 0.31
N ALA A 61 -7.74 -18.58 -0.95
CA ALA A 61 -8.53 -19.77 -1.32
C ALA A 61 -7.72 -21.07 -1.16
N GLY A 62 -6.38 -20.97 -1.15
CA GLY A 62 -5.47 -22.06 -0.85
C GLY A 62 -4.21 -21.61 -0.10
N GLY A 63 -3.46 -22.58 0.44
CA GLY A 63 -2.22 -22.35 1.19
C GLY A 63 -1.14 -21.65 0.36
N ARG A 64 -1.05 -21.94 -0.94
CA ARG A 64 -0.11 -21.28 -1.86
C ARG A 64 -0.37 -19.78 -1.97
N ASP A 65 -1.61 -19.39 -2.25
CA ASP A 65 -1.98 -17.99 -2.49
C ASP A 65 -1.80 -17.15 -1.23
N THR A 66 -2.10 -17.76 -0.07
CA THR A 66 -1.81 -17.21 1.26
C THR A 66 -0.34 -16.88 1.44
N VAL A 67 0.54 -17.85 1.15
CA VAL A 67 1.99 -17.69 1.28
C VAL A 67 2.50 -16.59 0.35
N LEU A 68 2.02 -16.56 -0.89
CA LEU A 68 2.42 -15.53 -1.86
C LEU A 68 2.04 -14.13 -1.39
N VAL A 69 0.82 -13.92 -0.91
CA VAL A 69 0.41 -12.61 -0.38
C VAL A 69 1.24 -12.20 0.84
N VAL A 70 1.49 -13.12 1.76
CA VAL A 70 2.33 -12.87 2.94
C VAL A 70 3.74 -12.47 2.55
N LEU A 71 4.36 -13.19 1.59
CA LEU A 71 5.68 -12.86 1.09
C LEU A 71 5.71 -11.48 0.41
N SER A 72 4.70 -11.18 -0.42
CA SER A 72 4.55 -9.88 -1.08
C SER A 72 4.54 -8.72 -0.08
N ILE A 73 3.68 -8.82 0.94
CA ILE A 73 3.54 -7.81 2.01
C ILE A 73 4.84 -7.73 2.82
N ALA A 74 5.42 -8.87 3.21
CA ALA A 74 6.63 -8.92 4.01
C ALA A 74 7.81 -8.25 3.30
N GLY A 75 8.03 -8.51 2.01
CA GLY A 75 9.09 -7.85 1.25
C GLY A 75 8.84 -6.35 1.04
N THR A 76 7.58 -5.95 0.83
CA THR A 76 7.18 -4.53 0.72
C THR A 76 7.47 -3.77 2.01
N ILE A 77 7.31 -4.40 3.18
CA ILE A 77 7.69 -3.84 4.48
C ILE A 77 9.21 -3.90 4.69
N ALA A 78 9.85 -5.02 4.35
CA ALA A 78 11.27 -5.23 4.62
C ALA A 78 12.15 -4.23 3.84
N LEU A 79 11.83 -3.95 2.58
CA LEU A 79 12.60 -3.03 1.74
C LEU A 79 12.81 -1.63 2.35
N PRO A 80 11.77 -0.87 2.73
CA PRO A 80 11.95 0.44 3.34
C PRO A 80 12.64 0.35 4.70
N LEU A 81 12.42 -0.72 5.49
CA LEU A 81 13.11 -0.92 6.76
C LEU A 81 14.62 -1.15 6.57
N LEU A 82 15.00 -1.97 5.59
CA LEU A 82 16.39 -2.23 5.22
C LEU A 82 17.03 -0.97 4.64
N ALA A 83 16.35 -0.24 3.74
CA ALA A 83 16.84 1.03 3.23
C ALA A 83 17.07 2.03 4.38
N TRP A 84 16.12 2.17 5.28
CA TRP A 84 16.22 3.05 6.45
C TRP A 84 17.42 2.71 7.36
N ARG A 85 17.66 1.41 7.58
CA ARG A 85 18.73 0.98 8.47
C ARG A 85 20.09 1.00 7.80
N LEU A 86 20.18 0.53 6.55
CA LEU A 86 21.45 0.30 5.85
C LEU A 86 21.91 1.52 5.06
N VAL A 87 20.99 2.21 4.37
CA VAL A 87 21.27 3.39 3.54
C VAL A 87 21.18 4.66 4.37
N ASP A 88 20.05 4.87 5.05
CA ASP A 88 19.79 6.10 5.81
C ASP A 88 20.51 6.11 7.17
N ARG A 89 20.92 4.93 7.67
CA ARG A 89 21.61 4.74 8.96
C ARG A 89 20.86 5.34 10.14
N ARG A 90 19.53 5.29 10.11
CA ARG A 90 18.66 5.83 11.16
C ARG A 90 18.05 4.72 12.02
N PRO A 91 17.72 5.02 13.29
CA PRO A 91 16.96 4.09 14.11
C PRO A 91 15.50 4.05 13.63
N PHE A 92 14.83 2.90 13.79
CA PHE A 92 13.42 2.71 13.40
C PHE A 92 12.47 3.65 14.14
N SER A 93 12.87 4.13 15.31
CA SER A 93 12.15 5.15 16.07
C SER A 93 11.89 6.44 15.29
N HIS A 94 12.67 6.73 14.24
CA HIS A 94 12.53 7.92 13.41
C HIS A 94 11.72 7.67 12.13
N LEU A 95 11.33 6.41 11.84
CA LEU A 95 10.49 6.07 10.69
C LEU A 95 9.03 6.52 10.92
N GLY A 96 8.69 6.93 12.15
CA GLY A 96 7.33 7.33 12.48
C GLY A 96 6.37 6.16 12.66
N LEU A 97 6.87 4.96 12.97
CA LEU A 97 6.02 3.85 13.42
C LEU A 97 5.48 4.14 14.82
N ILE A 98 4.22 3.77 15.06
CA ILE A 98 3.47 4.00 16.30
C ILE A 98 4.31 3.61 17.53
N ARG A 99 4.49 4.55 18.46
CA ARG A 99 5.42 4.47 19.58
C ARG A 99 4.77 4.72 20.95
N THR A 100 3.59 5.33 21.03
CA THR A 100 3.03 5.84 22.29
C THR A 100 1.54 5.50 22.50
N ARG A 101 1.12 5.48 23.77
CA ARG A 101 -0.27 5.15 24.20
C ARG A 101 -1.36 6.06 23.60
N GLY A 102 -1.03 7.28 23.16
CA GLY A 102 -1.98 8.20 22.51
C GLY A 102 -2.20 7.95 21.01
N GLU A 103 -1.35 7.15 20.37
CA GLU A 103 -1.45 6.86 18.93
C GLU A 103 -2.43 5.72 18.62
N ALA A 104 -2.75 4.86 19.59
CA ALA A 104 -3.82 3.87 19.45
C ALA A 104 -5.18 4.55 19.23
N GLY A 105 -5.46 5.66 19.92
CA GLY A 105 -6.66 6.47 19.69
C GLY A 105 -6.71 7.10 18.30
N LYS A 106 -5.55 7.53 17.76
CA LYS A 106 -5.44 8.05 16.39
C LYS A 106 -5.64 6.97 15.35
N LEU A 107 -5.08 5.78 15.57
CA LEU A 107 -5.28 4.61 14.72
C LEU A 107 -6.75 4.19 14.71
N LEU A 108 -7.38 4.12 15.89
CA LEU A 108 -8.80 3.80 16.02
C LEU A 108 -9.67 4.86 15.33
N PHE A 109 -9.40 6.14 15.55
CA PHE A 109 -10.12 7.22 14.90
C PHE A 109 -9.96 7.19 13.38
N GLY A 110 -8.74 7.04 12.86
CA GLY A 110 -8.48 6.95 11.43
C GLY A 110 -9.16 5.73 10.79
N THR A 111 -9.11 4.58 11.46
CA THR A 111 -9.80 3.36 11.01
C THR A 111 -11.32 3.54 11.00
N ALA A 112 -11.89 4.13 12.06
CA ALA A 112 -13.31 4.39 12.16
C ALA A 112 -13.79 5.45 11.15
N ALA A 113 -13.02 6.50 10.93
CA ALA A 113 -13.32 7.54 9.96
C ALA A 113 -13.25 7.00 8.51
N GLY A 114 -12.20 6.24 8.19
CA GLY A 114 -12.05 5.61 6.87
C GLY A 114 -13.12 4.56 6.61
N GLY A 115 -13.35 3.66 7.58
CA GLY A 115 -14.41 2.65 7.50
C GLY A 115 -15.80 3.27 7.43
N GLY A 116 -16.06 4.33 8.19
CA GLY A 116 -17.31 5.09 8.14
C GLY A 116 -17.53 5.78 6.80
N LEU A 117 -16.49 6.36 6.20
CA LEU A 117 -16.57 6.96 4.87
C LEU A 117 -16.83 5.89 3.80
N ALA A 118 -16.13 4.76 3.85
CA ALA A 118 -16.35 3.64 2.93
C ALA A 118 -17.78 3.11 3.03
N LEU A 119 -18.29 2.93 4.26
CA LEU A 119 -19.67 2.52 4.50
C LEU A 119 -20.67 3.56 3.96
N LEU A 120 -20.41 4.85 4.17
CA LEU A 120 -21.27 5.92 3.66
C LEU A 120 -21.33 5.92 2.12
N VAL A 121 -20.19 5.81 1.45
CA VAL A 121 -20.12 5.70 -0.01
C VAL A 121 -20.88 4.47 -0.51
N PHE A 122 -20.72 3.33 0.16
CA PHE A 122 -21.47 2.11 -0.15
C PHE A 122 -22.99 2.29 0.00
N LEU A 123 -23.44 2.88 1.11
CA LEU A 123 -24.86 3.12 1.36
C LEU A 123 -25.47 4.09 0.34
N ILE A 124 -24.76 5.18 0.02
CA ILE A 124 -25.20 6.15 -1.00
C ILE A 124 -25.26 5.49 -2.38
N GLY A 125 -24.21 4.75 -2.77
CA GLY A 125 -24.17 4.04 -4.05
C GLY A 125 -25.34 3.05 -4.19
N THR A 126 -25.62 2.30 -3.12
CA THR A 126 -26.76 1.37 -3.06
C THR A 126 -28.09 2.11 -3.16
N ALA A 127 -28.29 3.17 -2.38
CA ALA A 127 -29.54 3.95 -2.37
C ALA A 127 -29.83 4.62 -3.73
N LEU A 128 -28.78 5.09 -4.42
CA LEU A 128 -28.87 5.71 -5.74
C LEU A 128 -28.88 4.69 -6.89
N ARG A 129 -28.79 3.38 -6.59
CA ARG A 129 -28.59 2.30 -7.58
C ARG A 129 -27.41 2.57 -8.52
N PHE A 130 -26.41 3.29 -8.01
CA PHE A 130 -25.21 3.65 -8.74
C PHE A 130 -24.21 2.48 -8.64
N GLY A 131 -23.60 2.09 -9.76
CA GLY A 131 -22.56 1.05 -9.77
C GLY A 131 -23.05 -0.40 -9.87
N GLY A 132 -24.34 -0.65 -10.15
CA GLY A 132 -24.83 -1.99 -10.45
C GLY A 132 -24.60 -3.01 -9.33
N ILE A 133 -24.75 -2.59 -8.07
CA ILE A 133 -24.62 -3.47 -6.91
C ILE A 133 -25.80 -4.44 -6.92
N GLU A 134 -25.62 -5.57 -7.58
CA GLU A 134 -26.53 -6.70 -7.51
C GLU A 134 -26.15 -7.57 -6.32
N ALA A 135 -27.15 -8.05 -5.57
CA ALA A 135 -26.91 -9.01 -4.51
C ALA A 135 -26.39 -10.30 -5.16
N GLY A 136 -25.08 -10.53 -5.09
CA GLY A 136 -24.48 -11.73 -5.68
C GLY A 136 -25.05 -13.01 -5.05
N GLU A 137 -25.47 -13.95 -5.88
CA GLU A 137 -26.03 -15.26 -5.46
C GLU A 137 -25.00 -16.16 -4.73
N GLY A 138 -23.74 -15.73 -4.59
CA GLY A 138 -22.62 -16.53 -4.08
C GLY A 138 -22.46 -16.61 -2.55
N ALA A 139 -23.34 -16.00 -1.74
CA ALA A 139 -23.25 -16.08 -0.28
C ALA A 139 -23.92 -17.33 0.33
N ALA A 140 -24.60 -18.13 -0.48
CA ALA A 140 -25.23 -19.36 -0.02
C ALA A 140 -24.18 -20.51 0.04
N GLY A 141 -23.52 -20.68 1.20
CA GLY A 141 -22.82 -21.94 1.51
C GLY A 141 -21.42 -21.87 2.11
N ARG A 142 -20.81 -20.69 2.26
CA ARG A 142 -19.59 -20.49 3.06
C ARG A 142 -19.90 -19.60 4.27
N PRO A 143 -19.29 -19.81 5.46
CA PRO A 143 -19.48 -18.87 6.56
C PRO A 143 -18.87 -17.52 6.15
N ALA A 144 -19.71 -16.60 5.68
CA ALA A 144 -19.34 -15.29 5.15
C ALA A 144 -18.41 -14.51 6.10
N ILE A 145 -18.53 -14.77 7.40
CA ILE A 145 -17.69 -14.18 8.46
C ILE A 145 -16.22 -14.61 8.33
N GLY A 146 -15.93 -15.86 7.97
CA GLY A 146 -14.57 -16.37 7.88
C GLY A 146 -13.78 -15.70 6.75
N ILE A 147 -14.39 -15.60 5.56
CA ILE A 147 -13.82 -14.92 4.40
C ILE A 147 -13.64 -13.43 4.70
N LEU A 148 -14.68 -12.76 5.21
CA LEU A 148 -14.62 -11.34 5.55
C LEU A 148 -13.49 -11.05 6.54
N THR A 149 -13.29 -11.92 7.53
CA THR A 149 -12.21 -11.76 8.52
C THR A 149 -10.85 -11.84 7.85
N ILE A 150 -10.61 -12.85 7.01
CA ILE A 150 -9.33 -13.01 6.31
C ILE A 150 -9.06 -11.84 5.37
N GLU A 151 -10.03 -11.45 4.53
CA GLU A 151 -9.88 -10.31 3.62
C GLU A 151 -9.59 -9.00 4.37
N THR A 152 -10.29 -8.76 5.49
CA THR A 152 -10.04 -7.59 6.33
C THR A 152 -8.61 -7.58 6.86
N LEU A 153 -8.11 -8.70 7.39
CA LEU A 153 -6.73 -8.80 7.90
C LEU A 153 -5.70 -8.52 6.81
N VAL A 154 -5.98 -8.95 5.58
CA VAL A 154 -5.10 -8.76 4.43
C VAL A 154 -5.07 -7.32 4.00
N LEU A 155 -6.24 -6.67 3.91
CA LEU A 155 -6.33 -5.25 3.61
C LEU A 155 -5.65 -4.40 4.68
N LEU A 156 -5.76 -4.79 5.96
CA LEU A 156 -5.03 -4.14 7.05
C LEU A 156 -3.52 -4.31 6.91
N ALA A 157 -3.05 -5.51 6.54
CA ALA A 157 -1.63 -5.78 6.33
C ALA A 157 -1.07 -5.04 5.09
N ALA A 158 -1.86 -4.99 4.00
CA ALA A 158 -1.54 -4.21 2.81
C ALA A 158 -1.47 -2.71 3.14
N ALA A 159 -2.48 -2.16 3.82
CA ALA A 159 -2.50 -0.77 4.27
C ALA A 159 -1.31 -0.45 5.20
N ALA A 160 -0.94 -1.37 6.09
CA ALA A 160 0.25 -1.21 6.92
C ALA A 160 1.54 -1.16 6.08
N SER A 161 1.66 -2.00 5.04
CA SER A 161 2.80 -1.96 4.13
C SER A 161 2.90 -0.65 3.36
N GLU A 162 1.77 -0.11 2.88
CA GLU A 162 1.70 1.18 2.22
C GLU A 162 2.08 2.33 3.17
N GLU A 163 1.62 2.29 4.43
CA GLU A 163 1.98 3.29 5.44
C GLU A 163 3.50 3.32 5.66
N VAL A 164 4.15 2.15 5.80
CA VAL A 164 5.62 2.06 5.97
C VAL A 164 6.36 2.63 4.75
N VAL A 165 5.92 2.31 3.54
CA VAL A 165 6.54 2.78 2.29
C VAL A 165 6.35 4.28 2.10
N PHE A 166 5.10 4.74 2.11
CA PHE A 166 4.76 6.11 1.73
C PHE A 166 4.97 7.10 2.86
N ARG A 167 4.44 6.82 4.06
CA ARG A 167 4.41 7.78 5.17
C ARG A 167 5.64 7.62 6.05
N GLY A 168 6.20 6.41 6.11
CA GLY A 168 7.49 6.14 6.72
C GLY A 168 8.66 6.60 5.85
N TYR A 169 8.98 5.86 4.79
CA TYR A 169 10.22 6.06 4.03
C TYR A 169 10.20 7.24 3.05
N LEU A 170 9.22 7.26 2.14
CA LEU A 170 9.16 8.25 1.04
C LEU A 170 8.90 9.67 1.56
N LEU A 171 7.85 9.87 2.36
CA LEU A 171 7.51 11.17 2.94
C LEU A 171 8.66 11.74 3.78
N SER A 172 9.34 10.92 4.59
CA SER A 172 10.51 11.35 5.36
C SER A 172 11.66 11.85 4.49
N ASN A 173 11.89 11.23 3.34
CA ASN A 173 12.93 11.65 2.41
C ASN A 173 12.51 12.87 1.58
N PHE A 174 11.24 12.97 1.16
CA PHE A 174 10.76 14.18 0.50
C PHE A 174 10.76 15.40 1.43
N LEU A 175 10.43 15.21 2.71
CA LEU A 175 10.52 16.28 3.73
C LEU A 175 11.95 16.83 3.83
N GLN A 176 12.96 15.96 3.76
CA GLN A 176 14.36 16.38 3.74
C GLN A 176 14.78 17.05 2.44
N ALA A 177 14.12 16.72 1.32
CA ALA A 177 14.46 17.26 0.02
C ALA A 177 13.89 18.66 -0.23
N GLY A 178 12.67 18.93 0.24
CA GLY A 178 11.97 20.17 -0.08
C GLY A 178 10.92 20.63 0.94
N GLY A 179 10.91 20.07 2.15
CA GLY A 179 9.96 20.47 3.20
C GLY A 179 8.53 19.96 3.00
N PRO A 180 7.58 20.42 3.83
CA PRO A 180 6.21 19.88 3.91
C PRO A 180 5.39 19.93 2.62
N PRO A 181 5.24 21.07 1.91
CA PRO A 181 4.39 21.11 0.71
C PRO A 181 4.95 20.23 -0.41
N TYR A 182 6.27 20.20 -0.57
CA TYR A 182 6.96 19.31 -1.50
C TYR A 182 6.70 17.84 -1.15
N ALA A 183 6.82 17.48 0.13
CA ALA A 183 6.63 16.10 0.58
C ALA A 183 5.20 15.59 0.37
N VAL A 184 4.20 16.41 0.68
CA VAL A 184 2.79 16.07 0.45
C VAL A 184 2.52 15.89 -1.04
N ALA A 185 2.93 16.84 -1.88
CA ALA A 185 2.66 16.80 -3.31
C ALA A 185 3.29 15.57 -3.98
N PHE A 186 4.60 15.35 -3.78
CA PHE A 186 5.30 14.25 -4.44
C PHE A 186 4.92 12.87 -3.85
N SER A 187 4.66 12.77 -2.54
CA SER A 187 4.16 11.53 -1.96
C SER A 187 2.76 11.18 -2.50
N ALA A 188 1.87 12.17 -2.68
CA ALA A 188 0.53 11.94 -3.21
C ALA A 188 0.56 11.51 -4.68
N VAL A 189 1.35 12.20 -5.51
CA VAL A 189 1.53 11.86 -6.93
C VAL A 189 2.09 10.45 -7.08
N LEU A 190 3.11 10.10 -6.29
CA LEU A 190 3.73 8.78 -6.34
C LEU A 190 2.79 7.69 -5.83
N PHE A 191 1.95 7.98 -4.82
CA PHE A 191 0.91 7.08 -4.36
C PHE A 191 -0.07 6.77 -5.49
N ALA A 192 -0.60 7.79 -6.17
CA ALA A 192 -1.47 7.60 -7.32
C ALA A 192 -0.78 6.87 -8.49
N ALA A 193 0.48 7.21 -8.78
CA ALA A 193 1.25 6.58 -9.84
C ALA A 193 1.45 5.08 -9.63
N LEU A 194 1.63 4.62 -8.38
CA LEU A 194 1.77 3.19 -8.07
C LEU A 194 0.44 2.42 -8.11
N HIS A 195 -0.70 3.12 -8.21
CA HIS A 195 -2.03 2.54 -8.33
C HIS A 195 -2.55 2.50 -9.78
N VAL A 196 -1.78 2.95 -10.78
CA VAL A 196 -2.20 2.94 -12.20
C VAL A 196 -2.51 1.54 -12.74
N LEU A 197 -1.99 0.51 -12.09
CA LEU A 197 -2.24 -0.90 -12.43
C LEU A 197 -3.54 -1.44 -11.81
N ASN A 198 -4.20 -0.66 -10.95
CA ASN A 198 -5.47 -1.08 -10.38
C ASN A 198 -6.54 -1.13 -11.48
N PRO A 199 -7.42 -2.16 -11.46
CA PRO A 199 -8.60 -2.16 -12.30
C PRO A 199 -9.37 -0.84 -12.15
N HIS A 200 -9.85 -0.32 -13.27
CA HIS A 200 -10.66 0.91 -13.31
C HIS A 200 -9.93 2.19 -12.87
N PHE A 201 -8.60 2.19 -12.70
CA PHE A 201 -7.86 3.39 -12.31
C PHE A 201 -8.20 4.60 -13.19
N PHE A 202 -8.25 4.44 -14.51
CA PHE A 202 -8.53 5.54 -15.46
C PHE A 202 -10.03 5.83 -15.66
N THR A 203 -10.91 5.36 -14.78
CA THR A 203 -12.36 5.57 -14.91
C THR A 203 -12.85 6.71 -14.02
N GLY A 204 -13.60 7.64 -14.62
CA GLY A 204 -14.26 8.74 -13.90
C GLY A 204 -13.33 9.51 -12.96
N LEU A 205 -13.68 9.55 -11.67
CA LEU A 205 -12.95 10.28 -10.63
C LEU A 205 -11.90 9.42 -9.89
N ALA A 206 -11.66 8.17 -10.29
CA ALA A 206 -10.76 7.27 -9.59
C ALA A 206 -9.32 7.81 -9.45
N PRO A 207 -8.66 8.37 -10.50
CA PRO A 207 -7.30 8.91 -10.35
C PRO A 207 -7.25 10.08 -9.36
N LEU A 208 -8.24 10.97 -9.45
CA LEU A 208 -8.34 12.14 -8.58
C LEU A 208 -8.58 11.71 -7.13
N ASN A 209 -9.46 10.75 -6.90
CA ASN A 209 -9.73 10.21 -5.57
C ASN A 209 -8.46 9.61 -4.94
N ILE A 210 -7.71 8.80 -5.70
CA ILE A 210 -6.47 8.17 -5.22
C ILE A 210 -5.39 9.23 -4.93
N LEU A 211 -5.27 10.25 -5.79
CA LEU A 211 -4.36 11.37 -5.56
C LEU A 211 -4.71 12.16 -4.28
N LEU A 212 -5.99 12.49 -4.11
CA LEU A 212 -6.47 13.27 -2.96
C LEU A 212 -6.32 12.51 -1.65
N ILE A 213 -6.70 11.23 -1.60
CA ILE A 213 -6.50 10.42 -0.38
C ILE A 213 -5.00 10.25 -0.07
N GLY A 214 -4.16 10.13 -1.10
CA GLY A 214 -2.71 10.14 -0.97
C GLY A 214 -2.21 11.37 -0.21
N GLY A 215 -2.70 12.56 -0.61
CA GLY A 215 -2.39 13.84 0.02
C GLY A 215 -2.94 13.99 1.44
N VAL A 216 -4.21 13.62 1.68
CA VAL A 216 -4.82 13.64 3.02
C VAL A 216 -4.03 12.80 4.01
N LEU A 217 -3.65 11.58 3.61
CA LEU A 217 -2.84 10.68 4.45
C LEU A 217 -1.42 11.22 4.68
N ALA A 218 -0.81 11.88 3.68
CA ALA A 218 0.49 12.54 3.86
C ALA A 218 0.40 13.71 4.85
N LEU A 219 -0.66 14.53 4.76
CA LEU A 219 -0.93 15.64 5.68
C LEU A 219 -1.16 15.14 7.10
N ALA A 220 -1.93 14.06 7.27
CA ALA A 220 -2.20 13.44 8.57
C ALA A 220 -0.92 12.97 9.28
N ARG A 221 0.15 12.71 8.53
CA ARG A 221 1.45 12.27 9.06
C ARG A 221 2.39 13.41 9.42
N LEU A 222 2.17 14.62 8.93
CA LEU A 222 3.00 15.76 9.29
C LEU A 222 2.95 15.98 10.82
N PRO A 223 4.09 16.29 11.46
CA PRO A 223 4.09 16.62 12.88
C PRO A 223 3.19 17.84 13.13
N ALA A 224 2.46 17.84 14.26
CA ALA A 224 1.69 19.00 14.68
C ALA A 224 2.65 20.20 14.83
N GLY A 225 2.62 21.12 13.86
CA GLY A 225 3.61 22.20 13.68
C GLY A 225 4.22 22.31 12.28
N GLY A 226 3.98 21.35 11.38
CA GLY A 226 4.54 21.33 10.01
C GLY A 226 4.05 22.40 9.03
N LEU A 227 3.23 23.35 9.47
CA LEU A 227 2.91 24.59 8.73
C LEU A 227 3.76 25.78 9.19
N ALA A 228 4.64 25.60 10.17
CA ALA A 228 5.54 26.62 10.68
C ALA A 228 6.99 26.11 10.63
N LEU A 229 7.63 26.26 9.47
CA LEU A 229 9.07 26.52 9.33
C LEU A 229 9.26 27.44 8.13
#